data_AF-J1S3S0-F1
#
_entry.id   AF-J1S3S0-F1
#
_cell.length_a   1.000
_cell.length_b   1.000
_cell.length_c   1.000
_cell.angle_alpha   90.00
_cell.angle_beta   90.00
_cell.angle_gamma   90.00
#
_symmetry.space_group_name_H-M   'P 1'
#
loop_
_entity.id
_entity.type
_entity.pdbx_description
1 polymer ?
#
loop_
_entity_poly.entity_id
_entity_poly.type
_entity_poly.pdbx_seq_one_letter_code
_entity_poly.pdbx_strand_id
1 'polypeptide(L)'
;MNATDRTPADLLSSALAADPARPLVTFYDDATGERVELSVATFANWVAKTANYLQGDLSAEPGDRLALLLPAHWQTAVWLLACSSVGVVFPQPPQGFADYAVEVPGQGDRFAPFAPVDPGDAALVVGGEELTGAGVVARALADAEAAGMPGAPRVLSGLPYDTWQGLSYGLYAPLVTGGSVVLCRHLDQLGAPAAATRETSEKITFRAPLPH
;
A
#
# COMPACT_ATOMS: atom_id res chain seq x y z
N MET A 1 7.69 1.02 -30.93
CA MET A 1 8.88 1.52 -30.22
C MET A 1 9.97 1.68 -31.26
N ASN A 2 10.53 2.87 -31.38
CA ASN A 2 11.59 3.16 -32.34
C ASN A 2 12.91 2.67 -31.74
N ALA A 3 13.83 2.16 -32.56
CA ALA A 3 15.10 1.59 -32.09
C ALA A 3 16.04 2.62 -31.40
N THR A 4 15.63 3.89 -31.35
CA THR A 4 16.38 5.04 -30.84
C THR A 4 15.80 5.65 -29.56
N ASP A 5 14.65 5.18 -29.07
CA ASP A 5 14.05 5.70 -27.82
C ASP A 5 14.92 5.26 -26.63
N ARG A 6 15.61 6.19 -25.95
CA ARG A 6 16.58 5.87 -24.87
C ARG A 6 16.16 6.38 -23.50
N THR A 7 15.12 7.20 -23.44
CA THR A 7 14.55 7.76 -22.20
C THR A 7 13.01 7.77 -22.26
N PRO A 8 12.33 7.86 -21.10
CA PRO A 8 10.87 8.09 -21.06
C PRO A 8 10.41 9.33 -21.85
N ALA A 9 11.22 10.39 -21.89
CA ALA A 9 10.96 11.59 -22.69
C ALA A 9 10.99 11.30 -24.21
N ASP A 10 11.91 10.42 -24.67
CA ASP A 10 11.96 9.98 -26.06
C ASP A 10 10.70 9.19 -26.44
N LEU A 11 10.22 8.31 -25.55
CA LEU A 11 8.98 7.55 -25.75
C LEU A 11 7.75 8.46 -25.90
N LEU A 12 7.65 9.50 -25.07
CA LEU A 12 6.56 10.48 -25.16
C LEU A 12 6.65 11.31 -26.46
N SER A 13 7.87 11.69 -26.86
CA SER A 13 8.11 12.42 -28.12
C SER A 13 7.74 11.57 -29.34
N SER A 14 8.16 10.30 -29.36
CA SER A 14 7.79 9.33 -30.40
C SER A 14 6.28 9.08 -30.44
N ALA A 15 5.61 8.99 -29.28
CA ALA A 15 4.16 8.86 -29.23
C ALA A 15 3.43 10.10 -29.77
N LEU A 16 3.91 11.30 -29.44
CA LEU A 16 3.36 12.57 -29.90
C LEU A 16 3.49 12.72 -31.42
N ALA A 17 4.61 12.29 -31.99
CA ALA A 17 4.84 12.30 -33.43
C ALA A 17 3.97 11.28 -34.19
N ALA A 18 3.69 10.13 -33.57
CA ALA A 18 2.92 9.06 -34.21
C ALA A 18 1.41 9.33 -34.23
N ASP A 19 0.82 9.64 -33.07
CA ASP A 19 -0.61 9.94 -32.95
C ASP A 19 -0.84 10.84 -31.71
N PRO A 20 -0.94 12.17 -31.89
CA PRO A 20 -1.12 13.10 -30.78
C PRO A 20 -2.54 13.07 -30.19
N ALA A 21 -3.54 12.60 -30.95
CA ALA A 21 -4.94 12.70 -30.58
C ALA A 21 -5.44 11.49 -29.79
N ARG A 22 -4.80 10.32 -29.93
CA ARG A 22 -5.23 9.12 -29.19
C ARG A 22 -5.18 9.33 -27.67
N PRO A 23 -6.09 8.67 -26.92
CA PRO A 23 -6.02 8.63 -25.45
C PRO A 23 -4.68 8.06 -24.96
N LEU A 24 -4.16 8.65 -23.88
CA LEU A 24 -2.93 8.19 -23.21
C LEU A 24 -3.16 7.88 -21.72
N VAL A 25 -3.77 8.81 -20.97
CA VAL A 25 -4.07 8.63 -19.54
C VAL A 25 -5.55 8.84 -19.31
N THR A 26 -6.20 7.89 -18.66
CA THR A 26 -7.54 8.03 -18.11
C THR A 26 -7.47 7.75 -16.62
N PHE A 27 -7.86 8.72 -15.81
CA PHE A 27 -7.82 8.68 -14.36
C PHE A 27 -9.23 8.76 -13.80
N TYR A 28 -9.49 7.97 -12.75
CA TYR A 28 -10.69 8.02 -11.94
C TYR A 28 -10.30 8.11 -10.46
N ASP A 29 -11.01 8.92 -9.70
CA ASP A 29 -11.07 8.84 -8.25
C ASP A 29 -12.50 8.47 -7.84
N ASP A 30 -12.70 7.22 -7.44
CA ASP A 30 -14.03 6.70 -7.10
C ASP A 30 -14.58 7.24 -5.77
N ALA A 31 -13.73 7.82 -4.92
CA ALA A 31 -14.17 8.44 -3.67
C ALA A 31 -14.72 9.85 -3.91
N THR A 32 -14.17 10.59 -4.88
CA THR A 32 -14.59 11.96 -5.21
C THR A 32 -15.45 12.04 -6.48
N GLY A 33 -15.45 10.99 -7.30
CA GLY A 33 -16.09 10.95 -8.62
C GLY A 33 -15.31 11.67 -9.71
N GLU A 34 -14.05 12.08 -9.48
CA GLU A 34 -13.24 12.74 -10.50
C GLU A 34 -12.95 11.79 -11.66
N ARG A 35 -13.10 12.29 -12.89
CA ARG A 35 -12.63 11.61 -14.11
C ARG A 35 -11.86 12.58 -14.97
N VAL A 36 -10.62 12.23 -15.32
CA VAL A 36 -9.77 13.00 -16.23
C VAL A 36 -9.29 12.12 -17.36
N GLU A 37 -9.41 12.59 -18.59
CA GLU A 37 -8.89 11.90 -19.78
C GLU A 37 -7.95 12.84 -20.54
N LEU A 38 -6.73 12.37 -20.78
CA LEU A 38 -5.67 13.12 -21.45
C LEU A 38 -5.24 12.36 -22.70
N SER A 39 -5.34 13.03 -23.85
CA SER A 39 -4.66 12.58 -25.08
C SER A 39 -3.15 12.68 -24.93
N VAL A 40 -2.40 12.04 -25.83
CA VAL A 40 -0.93 12.16 -25.88
C VAL A 40 -0.51 13.64 -25.93
N ALA A 41 -1.15 14.45 -26.77
CA ALA A 41 -0.85 15.88 -26.88
C ALA A 41 -1.14 16.65 -25.59
N THR A 42 -2.27 16.36 -24.93
CA THR A 42 -2.66 17.06 -23.69
C THR A 42 -1.70 16.71 -22.56
N PHE A 43 -1.35 15.42 -22.44
CA PHE A 43 -0.38 14.94 -21.46
C PHE A 43 1.01 15.56 -21.69
N ALA A 44 1.50 15.57 -22.94
CA ALA A 44 2.79 16.17 -23.28
C ALA A 44 2.85 17.67 -22.97
N ASN A 45 1.75 18.41 -23.19
CA ASN A 45 1.66 19.82 -22.81
C ASN A 45 1.79 20.02 -21.29
N TRP A 46 1.16 19.17 -20.49
CA TRP A 46 1.30 19.21 -19.04
C TRP A 46 2.73 18.87 -18.60
N VAL A 47 3.35 17.84 -19.21
CA VAL A 47 4.77 17.50 -18.97
C VAL A 47 5.67 18.70 -19.27
N ALA A 48 5.47 19.38 -20.39
CA ALA A 48 6.26 20.56 -20.77
C ALA A 48 6.08 21.71 -19.77
N LYS A 49 4.86 21.99 -19.32
CA LYS A 49 4.59 23.00 -18.28
C LYS A 49 5.31 22.68 -16.98
N THR A 50 5.25 21.42 -16.54
CA THR A 50 5.92 20.98 -15.31
C THR A 50 7.44 20.98 -15.45
N ALA A 51 7.98 20.63 -16.61
CA ALA A 51 9.42 20.73 -16.90
C ALA A 51 9.91 22.20 -16.90
N ASN A 52 9.13 23.11 -17.49
CA ASN A 52 9.42 24.55 -17.45
C ASN A 52 9.38 25.10 -16.01
N TYR A 53 8.42 24.65 -15.19
CA TYR A 53 8.35 25.01 -13.78
C TYR A 53 9.58 24.49 -13.00
N LEU A 54 9.98 23.25 -13.25
CA LEU A 54 11.18 22.66 -12.67
C LEU A 54 12.44 23.49 -12.96
N GLN A 55 12.67 23.87 -14.22
CA GLN A 55 13.86 24.63 -14.60
C GLN A 55 13.78 26.13 -14.27
N GLY A 56 12.62 26.75 -14.53
CA GLY A 56 12.46 28.19 -14.43
C GLY A 56 12.27 28.66 -12.99
N ASP A 57 11.33 28.04 -12.29
CA ASP A 57 10.90 28.53 -10.98
C ASP A 57 11.62 27.81 -9.85
N LEU A 58 11.82 26.50 -9.99
CA LEU A 58 12.54 25.69 -9.00
C LEU A 58 14.05 25.64 -9.25
N SER A 59 14.53 26.14 -10.39
CA SER A 59 15.94 26.09 -10.79
C SER A 59 16.56 24.69 -10.71
N ALA A 60 15.76 23.65 -10.97
CA ALA A 60 16.18 22.26 -10.89
C ALA A 60 17.18 21.94 -12.03
N GLU A 61 18.31 21.37 -11.66
CA GLU A 61 19.39 20.96 -12.54
C GLU A 61 19.39 19.44 -12.77
N PRO A 62 19.96 18.94 -13.87
CA PRO A 62 20.16 17.52 -14.06
C PRO A 62 20.94 16.90 -12.89
N GLY A 63 20.38 15.85 -12.29
CA GLY A 63 20.92 15.19 -11.09
C GLY A 63 20.25 15.59 -9.78
N ASP A 64 19.47 16.67 -9.77
CA ASP A 64 18.65 17.05 -8.62
C ASP A 64 17.59 15.98 -8.31
N ARG A 65 17.16 15.93 -7.05
CA ARG A 65 16.23 14.92 -6.54
C ARG A 65 14.92 15.55 -6.12
N LEU A 66 13.81 14.94 -6.53
CA LEU A 66 12.47 15.44 -6.23
C LEU A 66 11.60 14.34 -5.61
N ALA A 67 11.03 14.62 -4.45
CA ALA A 67 10.05 13.76 -3.80
C ALA A 67 8.62 14.26 -4.10
N LEU A 68 7.76 13.38 -4.61
CA LEU A 68 6.33 13.67 -4.76
C LEU A 68 5.57 12.99 -3.63
N LEU A 69 4.90 13.77 -2.79
CA LEU A 69 3.88 13.26 -1.88
C LEU A 69 2.51 13.32 -2.57
N LEU A 70 2.39 12.60 -3.69
CA LEU A 70 1.14 12.47 -4.43
C LEU A 70 0.79 10.98 -4.55
N PRO A 71 -0.49 10.61 -4.40
CA PRO A 71 -0.93 9.25 -4.67
C PRO A 71 -0.78 8.91 -6.17
N ALA A 72 -1.11 7.69 -6.57
CA ALA A 72 -1.23 7.34 -7.99
C ALA A 72 -2.33 8.18 -8.65
N HIS A 73 -1.93 9.26 -9.31
CA HIS A 73 -2.78 10.30 -9.88
C HIS A 73 -2.25 10.71 -11.25
N TRP A 74 -3.10 11.25 -12.14
CA TRP A 74 -2.65 11.68 -13.47
C TRP A 74 -1.54 12.74 -13.39
N GLN A 75 -1.56 13.58 -12.36
CA GLN A 75 -0.52 14.57 -12.08
C GLN A 75 0.81 13.89 -11.72
N THR A 76 0.80 12.81 -10.94
CA THR A 76 2.01 12.05 -10.60
C THR A 76 2.69 11.52 -11.87
N ALA A 77 1.92 11.03 -12.84
CA ALA A 77 2.45 10.60 -14.13
C ALA A 77 3.09 11.77 -14.92
N VAL A 78 2.47 12.95 -14.90
CA VAL A 78 3.03 14.17 -15.51
C VAL A 78 4.38 14.53 -14.86
N TRP A 79 4.44 14.54 -13.53
CA TRP A 79 5.67 14.87 -12.80
C TRP A 79 6.80 13.87 -13.09
N LEU A 80 6.50 12.58 -13.18
CA LEU A 80 7.50 11.55 -13.52
C LEU A 80 8.14 11.80 -14.89
N LEU A 81 7.33 12.08 -15.91
CA LEU A 81 7.84 12.38 -17.26
C LEU A 81 8.52 13.74 -17.35
N ALA A 82 8.06 14.74 -16.58
CA ALA A 82 8.71 16.04 -16.51
C ALA A 82 10.10 15.94 -15.89
N CYS A 83 10.24 15.21 -14.77
CA CYS A 83 11.54 14.95 -14.14
C CYS A 83 12.50 14.24 -15.11
N SER A 84 12.02 13.20 -15.80
CA SER A 84 12.81 12.52 -16.84
C SER A 84 13.23 13.45 -17.98
N SER A 85 12.41 14.43 -18.36
CA SER A 85 12.71 15.38 -19.43
C SER A 85 13.82 16.36 -19.07
N VAL A 86 13.99 16.67 -17.79
CA VAL A 86 14.98 17.65 -17.30
C VAL A 86 16.18 17.00 -16.59
N GLY A 87 16.21 15.67 -16.48
CA GLY A 87 17.29 14.94 -15.81
C GLY A 87 17.20 14.93 -14.29
N VAL A 88 16.05 15.26 -13.71
CA VAL A 88 15.77 15.15 -12.27
C VAL A 88 15.46 13.69 -11.93
N VAL A 89 16.10 13.20 -10.86
CA VAL A 89 16.05 11.79 -10.47
C VAL A 89 14.98 11.60 -9.40
N PHE A 90 14.10 10.62 -9.60
CA PHE A 90 13.20 10.18 -8.55
C PHE A 90 14.02 9.51 -7.45
N PRO A 91 13.83 9.83 -6.17
CA PRO A 91 14.60 9.17 -5.13
C PRO A 91 14.35 7.66 -5.22
N GLN A 92 15.45 6.91 -5.29
CA GLN A 92 15.57 5.61 -4.62
C GLN A 92 14.96 5.71 -3.22
N PRO A 93 14.45 4.61 -2.61
CA PRO A 93 13.95 4.67 -1.24
C PRO A 93 14.97 5.43 -0.36
N PRO A 94 14.51 6.35 0.52
CA PRO A 94 15.41 7.21 1.27
C PRO A 94 16.50 6.39 1.97
N GLN A 95 17.69 6.96 2.15
CA GLN A 95 18.77 6.25 2.82
C GLN A 95 18.28 5.72 4.18
N GLY A 96 18.35 4.39 4.36
CA GLY A 96 17.83 3.70 5.55
C GLY A 96 16.43 3.10 5.42
N PHE A 97 15.76 3.25 4.26
CA PHE A 97 14.45 2.67 3.97
C PHE A 97 14.55 1.65 2.83
N ALA A 98 13.77 0.57 2.93
CA ALA A 98 13.68 -0.48 1.92
C ALA A 98 12.29 -0.44 1.25
N ASP A 99 12.24 -0.65 -0.07
CA ASP A 99 10.97 -0.78 -0.79
C ASP A 99 10.46 -2.23 -0.67
N TYR A 100 9.52 -2.46 0.24
CA TYR A 100 8.96 -3.80 0.48
C TYR A 100 8.49 -4.50 -0.81
N ALA A 101 7.83 -3.77 -1.71
CA ALA A 101 7.23 -4.36 -2.92
C ALA A 101 8.27 -4.83 -3.93
N VAL A 102 9.49 -4.31 -3.85
CA VAL A 102 10.62 -4.69 -4.70
C VAL A 102 11.52 -5.70 -3.98
N GLU A 103 11.82 -5.47 -2.70
CA GLU A 103 12.83 -6.22 -1.95
C GLU A 103 12.34 -7.61 -1.49
N VAL A 104 11.06 -7.75 -1.13
CA VAL A 104 10.52 -8.98 -0.53
C VAL A 104 10.19 -10.09 -1.53
N PRO A 105 9.62 -9.83 -2.72
CA PRO A 105 9.30 -10.91 -3.68
C PRO A 105 10.51 -11.71 -4.16
N GLY A 106 11.72 -11.15 -4.08
CA GLY A 106 12.97 -11.85 -4.39
C GLY A 106 13.50 -12.75 -3.28
N GLN A 107 12.93 -12.69 -2.07
CA GLN A 107 13.34 -13.52 -0.95
C GLN A 107 12.74 -14.92 -1.04
N GLY A 108 13.46 -15.92 -0.52
CA GLY A 108 12.96 -17.29 -0.44
C GLY A 108 11.74 -17.41 0.49
N ASP A 109 10.87 -18.37 0.19
CA ASP A 109 9.64 -18.65 0.97
C ASP A 109 9.89 -19.53 2.21
N ARG A 110 11.15 -19.90 2.48
CA ARG A 110 11.58 -20.64 3.67
C ARG A 110 12.42 -19.74 4.57
N PHE A 111 11.94 -19.57 5.79
CA PHE A 111 12.62 -18.80 6.83
C PHE A 111 13.34 -19.71 7.82
N ALA A 112 14.58 -19.35 8.17
CA ALA A 112 15.28 -19.85 9.34
C ALA A 112 15.95 -18.66 10.03
N PRO A 113 15.71 -18.42 11.34
CA PRO A 113 16.30 -17.28 12.02
C PRO A 113 17.82 -17.50 12.18
N PHE A 114 18.60 -16.43 12.01
CA PHE A 114 20.06 -16.49 12.21
C PHE A 114 20.45 -16.76 13.67
N ALA A 115 19.60 -16.32 14.61
CA ALA A 115 19.71 -16.62 16.03
C ALA A 115 18.30 -16.96 16.59
N PRO A 116 18.17 -17.93 17.51
CA PRO A 116 16.90 -18.19 18.18
C PRO A 116 16.38 -16.93 18.87
N VAL A 117 15.08 -16.68 18.75
CA VAL A 117 14.40 -15.59 19.48
C VAL A 117 14.05 -16.10 20.88
N ASP A 118 14.48 -15.39 21.93
CA ASP A 118 14.08 -15.71 23.30
C ASP A 118 12.61 -15.30 23.52
N PRO A 119 11.71 -16.22 23.91
CA PRO A 119 10.31 -15.87 24.19
C PRO A 119 10.14 -14.87 25.35
N GLY A 120 11.15 -14.73 26.21
CA GLY A 120 11.17 -13.76 27.31
C GLY A 120 11.51 -12.33 26.88
N ASP A 121 12.03 -12.13 25.67
CA ASP A 121 12.39 -10.80 25.16
C ASP A 121 11.15 -10.00 24.73
N ALA A 122 11.28 -8.67 24.79
CA ALA A 122 10.29 -7.73 24.27
C ALA A 122 10.06 -7.99 22.78
N ALA A 123 8.80 -8.27 22.40
CA ALA A 123 8.41 -8.61 21.03
C ALA A 123 7.45 -7.59 20.41
N LEU A 124 6.64 -6.91 21.23
CA LEU A 124 5.61 -6.00 20.74
C LEU A 124 5.37 -4.87 21.73
N VAL A 125 5.36 -3.63 21.24
CA VAL A 125 4.84 -2.46 21.97
C VAL A 125 3.58 -1.97 21.25
N VAL A 126 2.44 -1.98 21.92
CA VAL A 126 1.16 -1.55 21.34
C VAL A 126 0.27 -0.91 22.39
N GLY A 127 -0.41 0.19 22.05
CA GLY A 127 -1.27 0.89 23.01
C GLY A 127 -0.55 1.38 24.28
N GLY A 128 0.78 1.57 24.22
CA GLY A 128 1.61 1.96 25.37
C GLY A 128 2.06 0.81 26.27
N GLU A 129 1.69 -0.44 25.96
CA GLU A 129 2.12 -1.63 26.69
C GLU A 129 3.19 -2.40 25.91
N GLU A 130 4.20 -2.90 26.62
CA GLU A 130 5.23 -3.80 26.09
C GLU A 130 4.91 -5.25 26.47
N LEU A 131 4.99 -6.15 25.50
CA LEU A 131 4.73 -7.58 25.65
C LEU A 131 5.94 -8.39 25.18
N THR A 132 6.25 -9.44 25.94
CA THR A 132 7.23 -10.44 25.52
C THR A 132 6.66 -11.37 24.46
N GLY A 133 7.51 -12.12 23.75
CA GLY A 133 7.06 -13.10 22.76
C GLY A 133 6.08 -14.13 23.35
N ALA A 134 6.38 -14.67 24.53
CA ALA A 134 5.49 -15.55 25.27
C ALA A 134 4.21 -14.82 25.75
N GLY A 135 4.33 -13.54 26.12
CA GLY A 135 3.20 -12.71 26.55
C GLY A 135 2.18 -12.47 25.44
N VAL A 136 2.62 -12.22 24.20
CA VAL A 136 1.73 -12.08 23.04
C VAL A 136 0.89 -13.35 22.84
N VAL A 137 1.52 -14.53 22.89
CA VAL A 137 0.83 -15.82 22.71
C VAL A 137 -0.16 -16.08 23.83
N ALA A 138 0.26 -15.91 25.09
CA ALA A 138 -0.59 -16.14 26.25
C ALA A 138 -1.82 -15.22 26.27
N ARG A 139 -1.64 -13.94 25.95
CA ARG A 139 -2.73 -12.96 25.92
C ARG A 139 -3.71 -13.24 24.77
N ALA A 140 -3.21 -13.62 23.59
CA ALA A 140 -4.06 -13.99 22.47
C ALA A 140 -4.92 -15.25 22.75
N LEU A 141 -4.35 -16.23 23.48
CA LEU A 141 -5.09 -17.41 23.94
C LEU A 141 -6.19 -17.02 24.94
N ALA A 142 -5.87 -16.17 25.92
CA ALA A 142 -6.84 -15.70 26.90
C ALA A 142 -7.98 -14.90 26.25
N ASP A 143 -7.68 -14.05 25.26
CA ASP A 143 -8.70 -13.31 24.50
C ASP A 143 -9.61 -14.27 23.70
N ALA A 144 -9.04 -15.27 23.04
CA ALA A 144 -9.80 -16.28 22.29
C ALA A 144 -10.74 -17.08 23.22
N GLU A 145 -10.25 -17.49 24.39
CA GLU A 145 -11.05 -18.20 25.40
C GLU A 145 -12.17 -17.32 25.95
N ALA A 146 -11.85 -16.08 26.36
CA ALA A 146 -12.81 -15.13 26.91
C ALA A 146 -13.92 -14.79 25.90
N ALA A 147 -13.61 -14.76 24.61
CA ALA A 147 -14.57 -14.49 23.54
C ALA A 147 -15.32 -15.74 23.05
N GLY A 148 -15.00 -16.94 23.56
CA GLY A 148 -15.60 -18.19 23.10
C GLY A 148 -15.28 -18.51 21.64
N MET A 149 -14.09 -18.13 21.17
CA MET A 149 -13.65 -18.37 19.80
C MET A 149 -13.56 -19.87 19.52
N PRO A 150 -14.20 -20.39 18.45
CA PRO A 150 -14.11 -21.80 18.10
C PRO A 150 -12.70 -22.15 17.60
N GLY A 151 -12.35 -23.45 17.57
CA GLY A 151 -11.13 -23.91 16.91
C GLY A 151 -11.18 -23.71 15.39
N ALA A 152 -10.03 -23.40 14.78
CA ALA A 152 -9.89 -23.07 13.36
C ALA A 152 -10.90 -22.03 12.84
N PRO A 153 -11.04 -20.86 13.50
CA PRO A 153 -12.04 -19.87 13.13
C PRO A 153 -11.69 -19.20 11.79
N ARG A 154 -12.70 -18.69 11.09
CA ARG A 154 -12.57 -17.72 9.99
C ARG A 154 -13.08 -16.39 10.51
N VAL A 155 -12.15 -15.57 11.01
CA VAL A 155 -12.47 -14.33 11.73
C VAL A 155 -12.69 -13.17 10.78
N LEU A 156 -13.78 -12.44 10.91
CA LEU A 156 -13.96 -11.13 10.27
C LEU A 156 -13.50 -10.03 11.23
N SER A 157 -12.49 -9.26 10.86
CA SER A 157 -11.99 -8.13 11.65
C SER A 157 -11.92 -6.85 10.83
N GLY A 158 -12.45 -5.75 11.37
CA GLY A 158 -12.23 -4.40 10.86
C GLY A 158 -11.47 -3.49 11.81
N LEU A 159 -10.82 -4.07 12.82
CA LEU A 159 -10.09 -3.36 13.85
C LEU A 159 -8.70 -2.93 13.35
N PRO A 160 -8.21 -1.73 13.74
CA PRO A 160 -6.87 -1.28 13.39
C PRO A 160 -5.79 -1.96 14.23
N TYR A 161 -4.59 -2.13 13.65
CA TYR A 161 -3.45 -2.81 14.30
C TYR A 161 -2.63 -1.92 15.24
N ASP A 162 -3.08 -0.69 15.48
CA ASP A 162 -2.49 0.23 16.47
C ASP A 162 -2.97 -0.06 17.91
N THR A 163 -3.90 -1.00 18.09
CA THR A 163 -4.41 -1.47 19.38
C THR A 163 -4.14 -2.95 19.59
N TRP A 164 -4.03 -3.37 20.86
CA TRP A 164 -3.94 -4.79 21.21
C TRP A 164 -5.14 -5.58 20.68
N GLN A 165 -6.36 -5.04 20.82
CA GLN A 165 -7.57 -5.73 20.37
C GLN A 165 -7.55 -6.02 18.87
N GLY A 166 -7.09 -5.06 18.05
CA GLY A 166 -6.98 -5.28 16.62
C GLY A 166 -5.90 -6.28 16.23
N LEU A 167 -4.74 -6.27 16.90
CA LEU A 167 -3.69 -7.28 16.71
C LEU A 167 -4.14 -8.68 17.17
N SER A 168 -4.85 -8.77 18.29
CA SER A 168 -5.35 -10.02 18.85
C SER A 168 -6.37 -10.67 17.89
N TYR A 169 -7.52 -10.04 17.65
CA TYR A 169 -8.56 -10.64 16.80
C TYR A 169 -8.29 -10.57 15.30
N GLY A 170 -7.40 -9.68 14.86
CA GLY A 170 -6.99 -9.57 13.45
C GLY A 170 -5.85 -10.51 13.05
N LEU A 171 -5.12 -11.10 14.01
CA LEU A 171 -3.97 -11.95 13.69
C LEU A 171 -3.70 -13.03 14.73
N TYR A 172 -3.39 -12.64 15.97
CA TYR A 172 -2.80 -13.58 16.93
C TYR A 172 -3.79 -14.61 17.49
N ALA A 173 -4.99 -14.21 17.90
CA ALA A 173 -6.02 -15.13 18.41
C ALA A 173 -6.45 -16.18 17.34
N PRO A 174 -6.68 -15.80 16.07
CA PRO A 174 -6.86 -16.75 14.98
C PRO A 174 -5.66 -17.70 14.81
N LEU A 175 -4.42 -17.21 14.86
CA LEU A 175 -3.24 -18.07 14.71
C LEU A 175 -3.13 -19.12 15.82
N VAL A 176 -3.28 -18.73 17.10
CA VAL A 176 -3.16 -19.67 18.24
C VAL A 176 -4.30 -20.68 18.30
N THR A 177 -5.44 -20.39 17.66
CA THR A 177 -6.59 -21.30 17.54
C THR A 177 -6.59 -22.10 16.23
N GLY A 178 -5.58 -21.93 15.37
CA GLY A 178 -5.46 -22.64 14.08
C GLY A 178 -6.39 -22.12 12.98
N GLY A 179 -6.87 -20.89 13.12
CA GLY A 179 -7.78 -20.22 12.20
C GLY A 179 -7.13 -19.30 11.17
N SER A 180 -7.95 -18.42 10.63
CA SER A 180 -7.65 -17.49 9.55
C SER A 180 -8.47 -16.20 9.70
N VAL A 181 -8.08 -15.15 8.98
CA VAL A 181 -8.70 -13.83 9.12
C VAL A 181 -9.07 -13.26 7.76
N VAL A 182 -10.23 -12.60 7.74
CA VAL A 182 -10.69 -11.68 6.71
C VAL A 182 -10.56 -10.28 7.27
N LEU A 183 -9.52 -9.57 6.84
CA LEU A 183 -9.24 -8.20 7.26
C LEU A 183 -9.99 -7.21 6.39
N CYS A 184 -10.79 -6.34 7.00
CA CYS A 184 -11.64 -5.36 6.33
C CYS A 184 -11.38 -3.96 6.86
N ARG A 185 -10.66 -3.13 6.11
CA ARG A 185 -10.58 -1.71 6.43
C ARG A 185 -11.94 -1.03 6.19
N HIS A 186 -12.34 -0.12 7.07
CA HIS A 186 -13.60 0.64 6.97
C HIS A 186 -14.87 -0.25 6.88
N LEU A 187 -14.88 -1.37 7.60
CA LEU A 187 -16.00 -2.32 7.58
C LEU A 187 -17.33 -1.68 8.01
N ASP A 188 -17.27 -0.64 8.84
CA ASP A 188 -18.38 0.21 9.30
C ASP A 188 -19.12 0.94 8.17
N GLN A 189 -18.45 1.17 7.03
CA GLN A 189 -19.03 1.86 5.87
C GLN A 189 -19.77 0.89 4.93
N LEU A 190 -19.68 -0.42 5.18
CA LEU A 190 -20.34 -1.42 4.35
C LEU A 190 -21.81 -1.57 4.75
N GLY A 191 -22.72 -1.29 3.82
CA GLY A 191 -24.15 -1.48 4.04
C GLY A 191 -24.49 -2.92 4.45
N ALA A 192 -25.50 -3.09 5.31
CA ALA A 192 -25.88 -4.38 5.90
C ALA A 192 -26.06 -5.53 4.89
N PRO A 193 -26.69 -5.33 3.70
CA PRO A 193 -26.80 -6.40 2.71
C PRO A 193 -25.44 -6.89 2.18
N ALA A 194 -24.51 -5.98 1.96
CA ALA A 194 -23.17 -6.31 1.47
C ALA A 194 -22.32 -6.98 2.56
N ALA A 195 -22.51 -6.57 3.83
CA ALA A 195 -21.89 -7.24 4.97
C ALA A 195 -22.35 -8.70 5.12
N ALA A 196 -23.66 -8.96 5.02
CA ALA A 196 -24.21 -10.32 5.08
C ALA A 196 -23.74 -11.20 3.91
N THR A 197 -23.63 -10.60 2.72
CA THR A 197 -23.09 -11.28 1.54
C THR A 197 -21.65 -11.71 1.78
N ARG A 198 -20.81 -10.81 2.32
CA ARG A 198 -19.41 -11.10 2.64
C ARG A 198 -19.28 -12.21 3.68
N GLU A 199 -20.10 -12.18 4.73
CA GLU A 199 -20.06 -13.24 5.74
C GLU A 199 -20.28 -14.62 5.14
N THR A 200 -21.26 -14.71 4.25
CA THR A 200 -21.62 -15.95 3.59
C THR A 200 -20.51 -16.38 2.61
N SER A 201 -20.02 -15.47 1.76
CA SER A 201 -19.02 -15.79 0.74
C SER A 201 -17.67 -16.18 1.35
N GLU A 202 -17.28 -15.49 2.42
CA GLU A 202 -16.03 -15.72 3.13
C GLU A 202 -16.12 -16.85 4.16
N LYS A 203 -17.33 -17.39 4.41
CA LYS A 203 -17.60 -18.44 5.40
C LYS A 203 -17.14 -18.04 6.80
N ILE A 204 -17.50 -16.83 7.21
CA ILE A 204 -17.12 -16.28 8.52
C ILE A 204 -17.75 -17.14 9.63
N THR A 205 -16.94 -17.57 10.58
CA THR A 205 -17.39 -18.36 11.75
C THR A 205 -17.21 -17.63 13.07
N PHE A 206 -16.57 -16.47 13.05
CA PHE A 206 -16.39 -15.61 14.22
C PHE A 206 -16.23 -14.15 13.78
N ARG A 207 -16.85 -13.21 14.51
CA ARG A 207 -16.64 -11.77 14.30
C ARG A 207 -15.78 -11.21 15.43
N ALA A 208 -14.76 -10.44 15.08
CA ALA A 208 -14.01 -9.67 16.07
C ALA A 208 -14.98 -8.80 16.88
N PRO A 209 -14.87 -8.78 18.23
CA PRO A 209 -15.67 -7.89 19.06
C PRO A 209 -15.44 -6.43 18.66
N LEU A 210 -16.49 -5.62 18.71
CA LEU A 210 -16.37 -4.18 18.51
C LEU A 210 -15.47 -3.56 19.61
N PRO A 211 -14.76 -2.45 19.31
CA PRO A 211 -14.04 -1.73 20.35
C PRO A 211 -15.02 -1.16 21.37
N HIS A 212 -14.64 -1.22 22.65
CA HIS A 212 -15.36 -0.62 23.77
C HIS A 212 -15.09 0.88 23.85
#